data_AF-W7TPD7-F1
#
_entry.id   AF-W7TPD7-F1
#
_cell.length_a   1.000
_cell.length_b   1.000
_cell.length_c   1.000
_cell.angle_alpha   90.00
_cell.angle_beta   90.00
_cell.angle_gamma   90.00
#
_symmetry.space_group_name_H-M   'P 1'
#
loop_
_entity.id
_entity.type
_entity.pdbx_description
1 polymer ?
#
loop_
_entity_poly.entity_id
_entity_poly.type
_entity_poly.pdbx_seq_one_letter_code
_entity_poly.pdbx_strand_id
1 'polypeptide(L)'
;MRAWYLNDPHQACTPAILEELGACVGKAFEPDKGSDTLFLTAISEKELGAAFADTLKEFGREHCMGAVSEVQDFNVVGGQVYIDVRDSADAWIRVLLFKEDRLTLPSSVWRRLVPTTEDIHVDVAIASRPDPSNGVSKAASNGAGRKGGSAFSVKTYRFASPADERRAMAVWTQRRGQDGGTRQLIVDLCRQFYDLGWVTGTGGSISIREGNRVFMTPSGVQKERILPEELYILDMRGNHLYVPPESQPGRSPLKLTACAPLFFHTYRIRDAGAVIHSHGMDCVLATLLQGEDATEFQITHQEMIKGIAGHGYRSTLVIPIIENTPHEADLADSLADAIRRYPETTAVLVRRHGIYIWGKTWMQAKTQAECYHYLFRLAVEMHRLGIDYTATPRGDGATLSPAMLTKEKEALLARGEGMGCCSGAGGGELQGSHALNGSHENAGRYEKSGIKHVLMDIEGTTTSIDFVHQVLFPYASAQVGAHVREKLAENDPEVLGDIQALRDGCPEGCPPIPEEGGEGGREGLMEAVVKNVRWQMERDLKTTALKRLQGHIWRAGYAKGALHSHVYEDVPGALARWTQGGKGGWGA
;
A
#
# COMPACT_ATOMS: atom_id res chain seq x y z
N MET A 1 -19.57 17.08 27.12
CA MET A 1 -19.26 16.37 25.86
C MET A 1 -18.44 15.09 26.03
N ARG A 2 -18.73 14.03 25.26
CA ARG A 2 -17.90 12.80 25.10
C ARG A 2 -17.78 12.46 23.61
N ALA A 3 -16.63 11.97 23.14
CA ALA A 3 -16.46 11.60 21.72
C ALA A 3 -15.83 10.21 21.55
N TRP A 4 -16.26 9.44 20.56
CA TRP A 4 -15.74 8.11 20.23
C TRP A 4 -15.89 7.78 18.75
N TYR A 5 -15.10 6.84 18.23
CA TYR A 5 -15.27 6.38 16.86
C TYR A 5 -16.48 5.45 16.73
N LEU A 6 -17.28 5.61 15.68
CA LEU A 6 -18.40 4.70 15.42
C LEU A 6 -17.95 3.31 14.95
N ASN A 7 -16.82 3.25 14.25
CA ASN A 7 -16.27 2.00 13.74
C ASN A 7 -15.56 1.19 14.82
N ASP A 8 -15.17 1.84 15.93
CA ASP A 8 -14.55 1.21 17.09
C ASP A 8 -15.06 1.92 18.37
N PRO A 9 -16.17 1.46 18.96
CA PRO A 9 -16.80 2.10 20.11
C PRO A 9 -15.97 1.98 21.41
N HIS A 10 -14.90 1.18 21.43
CA HIS A 10 -13.95 1.13 22.54
C HIS A 10 -12.88 2.23 22.44
N GLN A 11 -12.76 2.88 21.28
CA GLN A 11 -11.83 3.96 21.06
C GLN A 11 -12.44 5.31 21.50
N ALA A 12 -12.25 5.65 22.78
CA ALA A 12 -12.50 7.00 23.26
C ALA A 12 -11.63 8.01 22.47
N CYS A 13 -12.24 9.04 21.93
CA CYS A 13 -11.55 10.13 21.25
C CYS A 13 -11.07 11.15 22.28
N THR A 14 -9.80 11.56 22.19
CA THR A 14 -9.30 12.72 22.93
C THR A 14 -9.89 14.01 22.31
N PRO A 15 -10.03 15.11 23.08
CA PRO A 15 -10.45 16.41 22.54
C PRO A 15 -9.61 16.90 21.34
N ALA A 16 -8.35 16.46 21.24
CA ALA A 16 -7.41 16.81 20.17
C ALA A 16 -7.89 16.39 18.75
N ILE A 17 -8.71 15.35 18.63
CA ILE A 17 -9.29 14.95 17.33
C ILE A 17 -10.31 15.98 16.83
N LEU A 18 -11.05 16.61 17.74
CA LEU A 18 -11.98 17.67 17.37
C LEU A 18 -11.20 18.94 17.00
N GLU A 19 -10.07 19.21 17.64
CA GLU A 19 -9.18 20.30 17.22
C GLU A 19 -8.57 20.08 15.82
N GLU A 20 -8.23 18.82 15.45
CA GLU A 20 -7.80 18.47 14.08
C GLU A 20 -8.86 18.85 13.04
N LEU A 21 -10.14 18.67 13.40
CA LEU A 21 -11.27 19.06 12.58
C LEU A 21 -11.52 20.57 12.54
N GLY A 22 -10.70 21.37 13.23
CA GLY A 22 -10.98 22.79 13.44
C GLY A 22 -12.21 23.03 14.33
N ALA A 23 -12.64 22.03 15.08
CA ALA A 23 -13.80 22.12 15.94
C ALA A 23 -13.44 22.82 17.26
N CYS A 24 -14.31 23.71 17.71
CA CYS A 24 -14.17 24.39 19.00
C CYS A 24 -15.29 23.97 19.94
N VAL A 25 -14.95 23.58 21.17
CA VAL A 25 -15.93 23.22 22.19
C VAL A 25 -16.06 24.37 23.18
N GLY A 26 -17.29 24.70 23.57
CA GLY A 26 -17.53 25.73 24.57
C GLY A 26 -18.88 25.60 25.25
N LYS A 27 -19.22 26.63 26.03
CA LYS A 27 -20.57 26.82 26.58
C LYS A 27 -21.46 27.54 25.56
N ALA A 28 -22.74 27.19 25.55
CA ALA A 28 -23.75 27.85 24.73
C ALA A 28 -23.82 29.36 25.01
N PHE A 29 -24.09 30.13 23.97
CA PHE A 29 -24.40 31.57 24.03
C PHE A 29 -25.79 31.79 23.43
N GLU A 30 -26.44 32.92 23.74
CA GLU A 30 -27.71 33.26 23.10
C GLU A 30 -27.47 33.47 21.59
N PRO A 31 -28.13 32.70 20.71
CA PRO A 31 -27.96 32.87 19.27
C PRO A 31 -28.48 34.25 18.84
N ASP A 32 -27.74 34.93 17.96
CA ASP A 32 -28.16 36.23 17.40
C ASP A 32 -29.52 36.09 16.69
N LYS A 33 -30.37 37.11 16.83
CA LYS A 33 -31.67 37.20 16.14
C LYS A 33 -31.47 37.40 14.63
N GLY A 34 -31.17 36.32 13.93
CA GLY A 34 -30.96 36.32 12.48
C GLY A 34 -30.46 35.00 11.89
N SER A 35 -30.57 33.88 12.60
CA SER A 35 -30.07 32.57 12.15
C SER A 35 -30.65 32.19 10.78
N ASP A 36 -29.77 31.95 9.80
CA ASP A 36 -30.14 31.44 8.49
C ASP A 36 -30.91 30.12 8.60
N THR A 37 -31.83 29.88 7.66
CA THR A 37 -32.74 28.74 7.71
C THR A 37 -32.02 27.46 7.28
N LEU A 38 -31.83 26.53 8.23
CA LEU A 38 -31.41 25.16 7.93
C LEU A 38 -32.59 24.23 7.69
N PHE A 39 -32.39 23.27 6.79
CA PHE A 39 -33.34 22.19 6.55
C PHE A 39 -32.81 20.90 7.15
N LEU A 40 -33.51 20.41 8.19
CA LEU A 40 -33.25 19.08 8.72
C LEU A 40 -33.89 18.04 7.77
N THR A 41 -33.08 17.22 7.13
CA THR A 41 -33.55 16.14 6.25
C THR A 41 -33.50 14.83 7.00
N ALA A 42 -34.65 14.18 7.18
CA ALA A 42 -34.72 12.84 7.76
C ALA A 42 -34.23 11.80 6.73
N ILE A 43 -33.27 10.97 7.14
CA ILE A 43 -32.79 9.81 6.39
C ILE A 43 -33.36 8.55 7.04
N SER A 44 -34.29 7.91 6.33
CA SER A 44 -34.79 6.57 6.67
C SER A 44 -35.08 5.81 5.39
N GLU A 45 -34.61 4.56 5.31
CA GLU A 45 -34.90 3.69 4.17
C GLU A 45 -36.40 3.42 4.04
N LYS A 46 -37.09 3.29 5.18
CA LYS A 46 -38.54 3.08 5.25
C LYS A 46 -39.32 4.26 4.68
N GLU A 47 -38.85 5.48 4.93
CA GLU A 47 -39.54 6.72 4.51
C GLU A 47 -39.14 7.16 3.11
N LEU A 48 -37.86 6.99 2.73
CA LEU A 48 -37.30 7.47 1.46
C LEU A 48 -37.40 6.43 0.33
N GLY A 49 -37.54 5.13 0.65
CA GLY A 49 -37.67 4.07 -0.34
C GLY A 49 -36.56 4.09 -1.39
N ALA A 50 -36.92 4.14 -2.67
CA ALA A 50 -35.98 4.13 -3.80
C ALA A 50 -35.01 5.34 -3.80
N ALA A 51 -35.40 6.47 -3.20
CA ALA A 51 -34.56 7.67 -3.12
C ALA A 51 -33.46 7.54 -2.06
N PHE A 52 -33.53 6.56 -1.15
CA PHE A 52 -32.59 6.42 -0.04
C PHE A 52 -31.13 6.39 -0.50
N ALA A 53 -30.82 5.62 -1.54
CA ALA A 53 -29.45 5.50 -2.07
C ALA A 53 -28.95 6.81 -2.70
N ASP A 54 -29.82 7.57 -3.36
CA ASP A 54 -29.46 8.82 -4.02
C ASP A 54 -29.37 9.99 -3.03
N THR A 55 -30.24 10.05 -2.01
CA THR A 55 -30.12 10.97 -0.88
C THR A 55 -28.80 10.75 -0.14
N LEU A 56 -28.37 9.49 0.05
CA LEU A 56 -27.05 9.18 0.61
C LEU A 56 -25.91 9.70 -0.28
N LYS A 57 -26.00 9.55 -1.61
CA LYS A 57 -24.99 10.09 -2.53
C LYS A 57 -24.95 11.62 -2.52
N GLU A 58 -26.11 12.28 -2.52
CA GLU A 58 -26.23 13.74 -2.46
C GLU A 58 -25.66 14.29 -1.15
N PHE A 59 -25.97 13.64 -0.01
CA PHE A 59 -25.37 13.93 1.29
C PHE A 59 -23.83 13.88 1.26
N GLY A 60 -23.25 12.87 0.58
CA GLY A 60 -21.81 12.81 0.35
C GLY A 60 -21.30 14.00 -0.47
N ARG A 61 -21.95 14.30 -1.59
CA ARG A 61 -21.54 15.33 -2.55
C ARG A 61 -21.59 16.76 -1.99
N GLU A 62 -22.65 17.11 -1.27
CA GLU A 62 -22.87 18.46 -0.70
C GLU A 62 -21.74 18.90 0.25
N HIS A 63 -21.09 17.95 0.92
CA HIS A 63 -20.06 18.22 1.91
C HIS A 63 -18.63 18.00 1.38
N CYS A 64 -18.45 17.50 0.15
CA CYS A 64 -17.15 17.44 -0.54
C CYS A 64 -16.78 18.74 -1.27
N MET A 65 -17.72 19.69 -1.43
CA MET A 65 -17.44 20.99 -2.04
C MET A 65 -16.77 21.91 -1.01
N GLY A 66 -15.46 21.73 -0.86
CA GLY A 66 -14.62 22.60 -0.04
C GLY A 66 -14.46 23.98 -0.66
N ALA A 67 -15.12 24.99 -0.09
CA ALA A 67 -14.71 26.41 -0.17
C ALA A 67 -15.70 27.31 0.60
N VAL A 68 -16.04 27.00 1.86
CA VAL A 68 -16.79 27.96 2.68
C VAL A 68 -15.94 28.31 3.88
N SER A 69 -15.50 29.58 3.94
CA SER A 69 -14.75 30.18 5.05
C SER A 69 -15.66 30.44 6.26
N GLU A 70 -16.60 29.55 6.53
CA GLU A 70 -17.63 29.70 7.55
C GLU A 70 -17.59 28.53 8.52
N VAL A 71 -17.85 28.82 9.79
CA VAL A 71 -18.01 27.84 10.86
C VAL A 71 -19.48 27.77 11.26
N GLN A 72 -19.89 26.58 11.72
CA GLN A 72 -21.23 26.32 12.21
C GLN A 72 -21.21 26.03 13.70
N ASP A 73 -21.98 26.78 14.47
CA ASP A 73 -22.16 26.57 15.90
C ASP A 73 -23.38 25.70 16.17
N PHE A 74 -23.19 24.54 16.78
CA PHE A 74 -24.24 23.67 17.28
C PHE A 74 -24.43 23.92 18.78
N ASN A 75 -25.51 24.57 19.17
CA ASN A 75 -25.85 24.86 20.56
C ASN A 75 -26.98 23.95 21.03
N VAL A 76 -26.72 23.08 22.01
CA VAL A 76 -27.75 22.20 22.58
C VAL A 76 -28.51 22.96 23.67
N VAL A 77 -29.76 23.35 23.40
CA VAL A 77 -30.58 24.12 24.35
C VAL A 77 -31.48 23.24 25.23
N GLY A 78 -31.64 21.96 24.86
CA GLY A 78 -32.35 20.94 25.64
C GLY A 78 -31.91 19.51 25.28
N GLY A 79 -31.99 18.59 26.26
CA GLY A 79 -31.68 17.16 26.08
C GLY A 79 -30.20 16.84 25.87
N GLN A 80 -29.94 15.77 25.11
CA GLN A 80 -28.61 15.35 24.66
C GLN A 80 -28.68 14.89 23.20
N VAL A 81 -27.63 15.15 22.43
CA VAL A 81 -27.59 14.84 20.99
C VAL A 81 -26.26 14.23 20.61
N TYR A 82 -26.28 13.25 19.71
CA TYR A 82 -25.06 12.87 19.01
C TYR A 82 -24.88 13.74 17.78
N ILE A 83 -23.71 14.36 17.66
CA ILE A 83 -23.24 14.92 16.39
C ILE A 83 -22.17 13.97 15.90
N ASP A 84 -22.46 13.25 14.82
CA ASP A 84 -21.41 12.48 14.17
C ASP A 84 -20.69 13.42 13.20
N VAL A 85 -19.36 13.47 13.31
CA VAL A 85 -18.48 14.23 12.43
C VAL A 85 -17.51 13.29 11.74
N ARG A 86 -17.08 13.63 10.54
CA ARG A 86 -16.14 12.84 9.78
C ARG A 86 -14.80 13.53 9.74
N ASP A 87 -13.76 12.79 10.08
CA ASP A 87 -12.40 13.31 10.07
C ASP A 87 -11.69 13.22 8.72
N SER A 88 -10.43 13.63 8.69
CA SER A 88 -9.57 13.65 7.51
C SER A 88 -9.27 12.27 6.91
N ALA A 89 -9.28 11.20 7.71
CA ALA A 89 -9.20 9.81 7.25
C ALA A 89 -10.57 9.27 6.80
N ASP A 90 -11.59 10.12 6.79
CA ASP A 90 -12.97 9.77 6.56
C ASP A 90 -13.41 8.66 7.56
N ALA A 91 -13.22 8.85 8.88
CA ALA A 91 -13.81 7.98 9.90
C ALA A 91 -14.87 8.76 10.69
N TRP A 92 -15.90 8.05 11.16
CA TRP A 92 -17.02 8.68 11.87
C TRP A 92 -16.65 8.77 13.34
N ILE A 93 -16.71 9.98 13.87
CA ILE A 93 -16.57 10.28 15.29
C ILE A 93 -17.94 10.71 15.78
N ARG A 94 -18.50 9.98 16.72
CA ARG A 94 -19.72 10.37 17.43
C ARG A 94 -19.35 11.26 18.59
N VAL A 95 -19.94 12.45 18.62
CA VAL A 95 -19.79 13.44 19.70
C VAL A 95 -21.11 13.56 20.44
N LEU A 96 -21.16 13.11 21.69
CA LEU A 96 -22.28 13.33 22.60
C LEU A 96 -22.19 14.74 23.21
N LEU A 97 -23.16 15.57 22.89
CA LEU A 97 -23.37 16.89 23.49
C LEU A 97 -24.54 16.85 24.47
N PHE A 98 -24.40 17.54 25.60
CA PHE A 98 -25.46 17.73 26.59
C PHE A 98 -26.03 19.15 26.51
N LYS A 99 -27.17 19.40 27.18
CA LYS A 99 -27.71 20.75 27.38
C LYS A 99 -26.59 21.73 27.80
N GLU A 100 -26.55 22.89 27.16
CA GLU A 100 -25.54 23.96 27.28
C GLU A 100 -24.18 23.70 26.61
N ASP A 101 -23.93 22.50 26.05
CA ASP A 101 -22.74 22.27 25.24
C ASP A 101 -22.87 23.01 23.89
N ARG A 102 -21.77 23.63 23.45
CA ARG A 102 -21.58 24.17 22.10
C ARG A 102 -20.47 23.43 21.38
N LEU A 103 -20.73 23.02 20.14
CA LEU A 103 -19.73 22.51 19.21
C LEU A 103 -19.68 23.40 17.96
N THR A 104 -18.54 24.04 17.71
CA THR A 104 -18.28 24.78 16.47
C THR A 104 -17.58 23.84 15.50
N LEU A 105 -18.00 23.78 14.23
CA LEU A 105 -17.38 22.96 13.18
C LEU A 105 -17.17 23.79 11.92
N PRO A 106 -16.02 23.68 11.22
CA PRO A 106 -15.87 24.24 9.89
C PRO A 106 -16.91 23.65 8.94
N SER A 107 -17.44 24.47 8.04
CA SER A 107 -18.49 24.03 7.10
C SER A 107 -18.03 22.88 6.20
N SER A 108 -16.72 22.74 5.97
CA SER A 108 -16.07 21.65 5.24
C SER A 108 -16.04 20.31 5.98
N VAL A 109 -16.30 20.27 7.29
CA VAL A 109 -16.32 19.03 8.06
C VAL A 109 -17.64 18.32 7.85
N TRP A 110 -17.59 17.10 7.30
CA TRP A 110 -18.78 16.26 7.13
C TRP A 110 -19.41 16.01 8.50
N ARG A 111 -20.73 16.20 8.62
CA ARG A 111 -21.42 16.08 9.90
C ARG A 111 -22.88 15.68 9.75
N ARG A 112 -23.45 15.09 10.79
CA ARG A 112 -24.87 14.74 10.89
C ARG A 112 -25.34 14.77 12.34
N LEU A 113 -26.64 15.01 12.52
CA LEU A 113 -27.27 14.94 13.83
C LEU A 113 -27.91 13.56 14.01
N VAL A 114 -27.55 12.85 15.06
CA VAL A 114 -28.17 11.58 15.42
C VAL A 114 -28.85 11.75 16.79
N PRO A 115 -30.19 11.65 16.87
CA PRO A 115 -30.88 11.71 18.15
C PRO A 115 -30.45 10.53 19.02
N THR A 116 -30.27 10.77 20.32
CA THR A 116 -30.17 9.69 21.30
C THR A 116 -31.55 9.02 21.35
N THR A 117 -31.63 7.74 20.99
CA THR A 117 -32.88 7.01 21.11
C THR A 117 -33.24 6.96 22.59
N GLU A 118 -34.24 7.76 22.98
CA GLU A 118 -35.04 7.77 24.23
C GLU A 118 -35.35 9.20 24.73
N ASP A 119 -34.67 10.24 24.26
CA ASP A 119 -34.95 11.63 24.67
C ASP A 119 -35.69 12.41 23.56
N ILE A 120 -37.00 12.63 23.74
CA ILE A 120 -37.87 13.29 22.75
C ILE A 120 -37.72 14.83 22.76
N HIS A 121 -36.89 15.39 23.65
CA HIS A 121 -36.72 16.83 23.86
C HIS A 121 -35.28 17.30 23.60
N VAL A 122 -34.85 17.22 22.34
CA VAL A 122 -33.53 17.71 21.90
C VAL A 122 -33.72 18.88 20.96
N ASP A 123 -33.35 20.07 21.43
CA ASP A 123 -33.37 21.31 20.65
C ASP A 123 -31.91 21.72 20.39
N VAL A 124 -31.53 21.82 19.11
CA VAL A 124 -30.21 22.27 18.68
C VAL A 124 -30.38 23.54 17.85
N ALA A 125 -29.88 24.67 18.36
CA ALA A 125 -29.81 25.91 17.60
C ALA A 125 -28.50 25.92 16.79
N ILE A 126 -28.61 26.21 15.50
CA ILE A 126 -27.45 26.26 14.59
C ILE A 126 -27.30 27.67 14.03
N ALA A 127 -26.08 28.21 14.07
CA ALA A 127 -25.75 29.50 13.47
C ALA A 127 -24.52 29.36 12.55
N SER A 128 -24.52 30.05 11.41
CA SER A 128 -23.33 30.21 10.56
C SER A 128 -22.66 31.55 10.86
N ARG A 129 -21.32 31.57 10.87
CA ARG A 129 -20.54 32.81 10.95
C ARG A 129 -19.22 32.68 10.19
N PRO A 130 -18.62 33.81 9.75
CA PRO A 130 -17.30 33.79 9.15
C PRO A 130 -16.27 33.18 10.10
N ASP A 131 -15.38 32.35 9.57
CA ASP A 131 -14.30 31.72 10.32
C ASP A 131 -13.31 32.79 10.83
N PRO A 132 -13.18 32.99 12.16
CA PRO A 132 -12.31 34.01 12.72
C PRO A 132 -10.80 33.71 12.57
N SER A 133 -10.43 32.49 12.16
CA SER A 133 -9.02 32.08 12.00
C SER A 133 -8.40 32.51 10.65
N ASN A 134 -9.24 32.86 9.66
CA ASN A 134 -8.78 33.40 8.38
C ASN A 134 -8.48 34.90 8.49
N GLY A 135 -7.27 35.23 8.93
CA GLY A 135 -6.78 36.60 9.01
C GLY A 135 -6.87 37.33 7.66
N VAL A 136 -7.89 38.18 7.51
CA VAL A 136 -7.91 39.24 6.50
C VAL A 136 -8.05 40.59 7.21
N SER A 137 -6.95 41.34 7.18
CA SER A 137 -6.80 42.79 7.18
C SER A 137 -7.92 43.65 7.77
N LYS A 138 -7.56 44.48 8.77
CA LYS A 138 -8.25 45.73 9.14
C LYS A 138 -8.68 46.49 7.87
N ALA A 139 -9.97 46.72 7.70
CA ALA A 139 -10.49 47.82 6.90
C ALA A 139 -11.70 48.44 7.59
N ALA A 140 -11.57 49.76 7.73
CA ALA A 140 -12.41 50.74 8.39
C ALA A 140 -13.93 50.55 8.36
N SER A 141 -14.53 51.00 9.47
CA SER A 141 -15.84 51.64 9.52
C SER A 141 -16.16 52.47 8.28
N ASN A 142 -17.28 52.19 7.62
CA ASN A 142 -18.19 53.20 7.11
C ASN A 142 -19.54 52.55 6.79
N GLY A 143 -20.61 53.15 7.31
CA GLY A 143 -21.99 52.74 7.03
C GLY A 143 -22.39 53.10 5.60
N ALA A 144 -23.12 52.19 4.96
CA ALA A 144 -24.21 52.45 4.02
C ALA A 144 -24.75 51.08 3.58
N GLY A 145 -26.07 50.95 3.56
CA GLY A 145 -26.77 49.67 3.50
C GLY A 145 -26.39 48.73 2.35
N ARG A 146 -26.45 47.44 2.65
CA ARG A 146 -26.69 46.38 1.67
C ARG A 146 -27.89 45.56 2.11
N LYS A 147 -29.05 45.90 1.55
CA LYS A 147 -30.13 44.93 1.32
C LYS A 147 -29.60 43.92 0.29
N GLY A 148 -29.73 42.64 0.59
CA GLY A 148 -29.30 41.54 -0.28
C GLY A 148 -28.82 40.35 0.53
N GLY A 149 -29.70 39.79 1.37
CA GLY A 149 -29.45 38.51 2.02
C GLY A 149 -29.48 37.41 0.96
N SER A 150 -28.31 36.96 0.54
CA SER A 150 -28.17 35.61 0.00
C SER A 150 -28.29 34.67 1.20
N ALA A 151 -29.50 34.21 1.50
CA ALA A 151 -29.72 33.19 2.52
C ALA A 151 -29.02 31.91 2.07
N PHE A 152 -27.89 31.58 2.70
CA PHE A 152 -27.24 30.30 2.47
C PHE A 152 -28.04 29.24 3.24
N SER A 153 -28.68 28.31 2.51
CA SER A 153 -29.37 27.17 3.11
C SER A 153 -28.40 26.01 3.30
N VAL A 154 -28.18 25.58 4.55
CA VAL A 154 -27.39 24.39 4.88
C VAL A 154 -28.35 23.25 5.19
N LYS A 155 -28.21 22.10 4.53
CA LYS A 155 -28.94 20.88 4.89
C LYS A 155 -28.20 20.13 6.00
N THR A 156 -28.92 19.71 7.03
CA THR A 156 -28.40 18.83 8.08
C THR A 156 -29.19 17.53 8.08
N TYR A 157 -28.51 16.40 8.19
CA TYR A 157 -29.15 15.10 8.04
C TYR A 157 -29.37 14.44 9.40
N ARG A 158 -30.54 13.80 9.57
CA ARG A 158 -30.95 13.07 10.78
C ARG A 158 -31.39 11.65 10.46
N PHE A 159 -30.81 10.64 11.12
CA PHE A 159 -31.33 9.28 11.01
C PHE A 159 -32.56 9.07 11.89
N ALA A 160 -33.59 8.42 11.33
CA ALA A 160 -34.84 8.16 12.05
C ALA A 160 -34.69 7.06 13.12
N SER A 161 -33.73 6.15 12.96
CA SER A 161 -33.44 5.10 13.94
C SER A 161 -31.96 4.66 13.92
N PRO A 162 -31.43 4.07 15.01
CA PRO A 162 -30.10 3.47 15.03
C PRO A 162 -29.94 2.31 14.04
N ALA A 163 -31.05 1.66 13.66
CA ALA A 163 -31.03 0.59 12.66
C ALA A 163 -30.84 1.13 11.24
N ASP A 164 -31.46 2.27 10.92
CA ASP A 164 -31.25 2.97 9.64
C ASP A 164 -29.83 3.52 9.54
N GLU A 165 -29.31 4.01 10.66
CA GLU A 165 -27.92 4.43 10.77
C GLU A 165 -26.94 3.27 10.50
N ARG A 166 -27.08 2.14 11.20
CA ARG A 166 -26.19 0.97 11.02
C ARG A 166 -26.21 0.45 9.58
N ARG A 167 -27.38 0.42 8.95
CA ARG A 167 -27.51 -0.01 7.54
C ARG A 167 -26.88 0.97 6.57
N ALA A 168 -27.14 2.27 6.73
CA ALA A 168 -26.45 3.28 5.95
C ALA A 168 -24.93 3.12 6.10
N MET A 169 -24.42 3.02 7.34
CA MET A 169 -23.02 2.79 7.63
C MET A 169 -22.46 1.52 6.98
N ALA A 170 -23.19 0.40 7.00
CA ALA A 170 -22.75 -0.83 6.34
C ALA A 170 -22.56 -0.64 4.83
N VAL A 171 -23.49 0.06 4.16
CA VAL A 171 -23.40 0.39 2.73
C VAL A 171 -22.21 1.32 2.44
N TRP A 172 -21.94 2.30 3.32
CA TRP A 172 -20.78 3.19 3.20
C TRP A 172 -19.44 2.48 3.45
N THR A 173 -19.39 1.62 4.47
CA THR A 173 -18.19 0.84 4.83
C THR A 173 -17.89 -0.23 3.77
N GLN A 174 -18.92 -0.85 3.16
CA GLN A 174 -18.74 -1.77 2.02
C GLN A 174 -18.13 -1.11 0.79
N ARG A 175 -18.32 0.21 0.58
CA ARG A 175 -17.63 0.94 -0.49
C ARG A 175 -16.14 1.19 -0.22
N ARG A 176 -15.66 0.94 1.00
CA ARG A 176 -14.24 0.97 1.38
C ARG A 176 -13.63 -0.41 1.62
N GLY A 177 -14.43 -1.41 2.00
CA GLY A 177 -13.95 -2.68 2.51
C GLY A 177 -13.69 -3.76 1.46
N GLN A 178 -12.54 -3.71 0.79
CA GLN A 178 -11.78 -4.94 0.49
C GLN A 178 -10.56 -5.11 1.40
N ASP A 179 -10.16 -4.11 2.19
CA ASP A 179 -9.04 -4.20 3.13
C ASP A 179 -9.53 -4.09 4.59
N GLY A 180 -9.09 -5.00 5.45
CA GLY A 180 -9.26 -4.90 6.90
C GLY A 180 -8.63 -3.59 7.42
N GLY A 181 -9.24 -2.95 8.42
CA GLY A 181 -8.83 -1.60 8.85
C GLY A 181 -7.32 -1.46 9.15
N THR A 182 -6.75 -0.27 8.92
CA THR A 182 -5.31 0.04 8.97
C THR A 182 -4.56 -0.49 10.19
N ARG A 183 -5.22 -0.52 11.35
CA ARG A 183 -4.65 -1.12 12.57
C ARG A 183 -4.36 -2.61 12.39
N GLN A 184 -5.32 -3.36 11.82
CA GLN A 184 -5.19 -4.78 11.53
C GLN A 184 -4.11 -5.02 10.48
N LEU A 185 -4.09 -4.22 9.41
CA LEU A 185 -3.06 -4.27 8.38
C LEU A 185 -1.65 -4.10 8.97
N ILE A 186 -1.42 -3.11 9.83
CA ILE A 186 -0.12 -2.89 10.49
C ILE A 186 0.29 -4.11 11.31
N VAL A 187 -0.64 -4.70 12.07
CA VAL A 187 -0.37 -5.89 12.88
C VAL A 187 0.01 -7.08 12.00
N ASP A 188 -0.71 -7.31 10.90
CA ASP A 188 -0.43 -8.41 9.98
C ASP A 188 0.91 -8.22 9.25
N LEU A 189 1.24 -6.99 8.85
CA LEU A 189 2.55 -6.65 8.30
C LEU A 189 3.67 -6.86 9.33
N CYS A 190 3.49 -6.46 10.59
CA CYS A 190 4.49 -6.69 11.63
C CYS A 190 4.79 -8.18 11.85
N ARG A 191 3.77 -9.05 11.80
CA ARG A 191 3.95 -10.51 11.86
C ARG A 191 4.78 -11.01 10.68
N GLN A 192 4.43 -10.59 9.48
CA GLN A 192 5.17 -10.96 8.28
C GLN A 192 6.63 -10.46 8.33
N PHE A 193 6.84 -9.21 8.73
CA PHE A 193 8.18 -8.63 8.84
C PHE A 193 9.03 -9.32 9.91
N TYR A 194 8.40 -9.81 10.98
CA TYR A 194 9.09 -10.60 11.99
C TYR A 194 9.58 -11.93 11.39
N ASP A 195 8.72 -12.64 10.65
CA ASP A 195 9.07 -13.91 9.98
C ASP A 195 10.18 -13.72 8.93
N LEU A 196 10.23 -12.55 8.28
CA LEU A 196 11.30 -12.16 7.36
C LEU A 196 12.61 -11.74 8.07
N GLY A 197 12.59 -11.59 9.39
CA GLY A 197 13.75 -11.16 10.18
C GLY A 197 14.01 -9.65 10.20
N TRP A 198 13.06 -8.84 9.75
CA TRP A 198 13.22 -7.37 9.64
C TRP A 198 12.96 -6.62 10.95
N VAL A 199 12.08 -7.15 11.80
CA VAL A 199 11.63 -6.49 13.04
C VAL A 199 11.82 -7.38 14.27
N THR A 200 12.95 -8.09 14.34
CA THR A 200 13.28 -9.01 15.44
C THR A 200 13.72 -8.27 16.71
N GLY A 201 13.59 -8.91 17.88
CA GLY A 201 14.18 -8.40 19.12
C GLY A 201 13.62 -7.04 19.58
N THR A 202 12.35 -6.77 19.27
CA THR A 202 11.66 -5.46 19.45
C THR A 202 12.13 -4.34 18.52
N GLY A 203 13.16 -4.59 17.72
CA GLY A 203 13.70 -3.67 16.71
C GLY A 203 12.77 -3.45 15.53
N GLY A 204 13.08 -2.44 14.73
CA GLY A 204 12.26 -2.01 13.61
C GLY A 204 10.87 -1.48 14.01
N SER A 205 10.13 -1.00 13.02
CA SER A 205 8.79 -0.40 13.19
C SER A 205 8.13 -0.17 11.83
N ILE A 206 6.81 0.02 11.82
CA ILE A 206 6.07 0.48 10.65
C ILE A 206 5.14 1.63 11.07
N SER A 207 4.93 2.55 10.14
CA SER A 207 3.89 3.57 10.24
C SER A 207 3.13 3.69 8.90
N ILE A 208 1.83 3.92 8.99
CA ILE A 208 0.96 4.18 7.82
C ILE A 208 0.21 5.49 8.05
N ARG A 209 0.11 6.33 7.02
CA ARG A 209 -0.67 7.57 7.01
C ARG A 209 -1.98 7.36 6.23
N GLU A 210 -3.09 7.73 6.84
CA GLU A 210 -4.39 7.85 6.18
C GLU A 210 -4.96 9.26 6.40
N GLY A 211 -5.09 10.05 5.34
CA GLY A 211 -5.45 11.47 5.50
C GLY A 211 -4.43 12.19 6.37
N ASN A 212 -4.88 12.86 7.43
CA ASN A 212 -4.00 13.51 8.42
C ASN A 212 -3.68 12.63 9.62
N ARG A 213 -4.07 11.34 9.61
CA ARG A 213 -3.77 10.40 10.68
C ARG A 213 -2.55 9.58 10.38
N VAL A 214 -1.72 9.40 11.39
CA VAL A 214 -0.52 8.59 11.34
C VAL A 214 -0.64 7.50 12.39
N PHE A 215 -0.71 6.25 11.93
CA PHE A 215 -0.74 5.07 12.77
C PHE A 215 0.70 4.62 13.03
N MET A 216 1.04 4.36 14.29
CA MET A 216 2.41 3.97 14.68
C MET A 216 2.40 2.82 15.68
N THR A 217 3.37 1.91 15.51
CA THR A 217 3.60 0.83 16.48
C THR A 217 4.20 1.38 17.79
N PRO A 218 3.90 0.74 18.94
CA PRO A 218 4.54 1.07 20.20
C PRO A 218 6.01 0.61 20.24
N SER A 219 6.81 1.28 21.07
CA SER A 219 8.22 0.98 21.31
C SER A 219 8.41 -0.23 22.23
N GLY A 220 9.50 -0.96 22.06
CA GLY A 220 9.98 -1.97 23.02
C GLY A 220 9.07 -3.20 23.19
N VAL A 221 8.12 -3.42 22.28
CA VAL A 221 7.26 -4.61 22.28
C VAL A 221 7.66 -5.63 21.21
N GLN A 222 7.26 -6.87 21.42
CA GLN A 222 7.31 -7.95 20.42
C GLN A 222 6.38 -7.59 19.25
N LYS A 223 6.96 -7.24 18.10
CA LYS A 223 6.24 -6.66 16.95
C LYS A 223 5.19 -7.61 16.38
N GLU A 224 5.46 -8.91 16.40
CA GLU A 224 4.57 -9.97 15.95
C GLU A 224 3.35 -10.21 16.87
N ARG A 225 3.34 -9.60 18.06
CA ARG A 225 2.29 -9.78 19.08
C ARG A 225 1.49 -8.52 19.38
N ILE A 226 1.73 -7.45 18.63
CA ILE A 226 0.97 -6.21 18.75
C ILE A 226 -0.51 -6.50 18.48
N LEU A 227 -1.38 -5.94 19.31
CA LEU A 227 -2.81 -5.92 19.07
C LEU A 227 -3.23 -4.60 18.38
N PRO A 228 -4.30 -4.60 17.56
CA PRO A 228 -4.77 -3.38 16.88
C PRO A 228 -4.98 -2.18 17.82
N GLU A 229 -5.42 -2.42 19.05
CA GLU A 229 -5.71 -1.42 20.08
C GLU A 229 -4.43 -0.84 20.72
N GLU A 230 -3.29 -1.52 20.56
CA GLU A 230 -1.99 -1.10 21.09
C GLU A 230 -1.25 -0.10 20.18
N LEU A 231 -1.82 0.25 19.03
CA LEU A 231 -1.25 1.24 18.11
C LEU A 231 -1.58 2.68 18.54
N TYR A 232 -0.59 3.55 18.42
CA TYR A 232 -0.78 4.99 18.55
C TYR A 232 -1.40 5.57 17.28
N ILE A 233 -2.21 6.62 17.44
CA ILE A 233 -2.66 7.46 16.33
C ILE A 233 -2.28 8.90 16.64
N LEU A 234 -1.61 9.54 15.69
CA LEU A 234 -1.18 10.93 15.76
C LEU A 234 -1.73 11.74 14.60
N ASP A 235 -1.79 13.05 14.76
CA ASP A 235 -2.02 13.98 13.64
C ASP A 235 -0.72 14.27 12.87
N MET A 236 -0.81 15.03 11.77
CA MET A 236 0.37 15.45 10.99
C MET A 236 1.34 16.39 11.73
N ARG A 237 0.92 16.98 12.86
CA ARG A 237 1.76 17.80 13.74
C ARG A 237 2.52 16.95 14.76
N GLY A 238 2.07 15.71 15.00
CA GLY A 238 2.62 14.79 15.99
C GLY A 238 1.86 14.78 17.33
N ASN A 239 0.69 15.41 17.40
CA ASN A 239 -0.15 15.37 18.59
C ASN A 239 -0.88 14.02 18.67
N HIS A 240 -1.08 13.53 19.90
CA HIS A 240 -1.80 12.27 20.12
C HIS A 240 -3.31 12.41 19.89
N LEU A 241 -3.81 11.72 18.86
CA LEU A 241 -5.23 11.55 18.62
C LEU A 241 -5.78 10.34 19.39
N TYR A 242 -4.96 9.30 19.52
CA TYR A 242 -5.25 8.14 20.34
C TYR A 242 -3.97 7.63 21.00
N VAL A 243 -4.09 7.36 22.30
CA VAL A 243 -3.06 6.71 23.11
C VAL A 243 -3.63 5.36 23.55
N PRO A 244 -2.90 4.26 23.33
CA PRO A 244 -3.31 2.95 23.85
C PRO A 244 -3.58 3.02 25.35
N PRO A 245 -4.63 2.34 25.86
CA PRO A 245 -4.88 2.27 27.29
C PRO A 245 -3.67 1.69 28.02
N GLU A 246 -3.50 2.08 29.29
CA GLU A 246 -2.48 1.46 30.14
C GLU A 246 -2.64 -0.06 30.09
N SER A 247 -1.53 -0.73 29.81
CA SER A 247 -1.48 -2.19 29.71
C SER A 247 -2.03 -2.84 30.99
N GLN A 248 -2.57 -4.05 30.86
CA GLN A 248 -3.14 -4.84 31.95
C GLN A 248 -2.32 -4.75 33.27
N PRO A 249 -2.97 -4.86 34.46
CA PRO A 249 -2.28 -4.76 35.74
C PRO A 249 -0.99 -5.60 35.78
N GLY A 250 0.15 -4.94 36.02
CA GLY A 250 1.48 -5.59 36.04
C GLY A 250 2.31 -5.45 34.77
N ARG A 251 1.85 -4.71 33.74
CA ARG A 251 2.65 -4.35 32.57
C ARG A 251 2.97 -2.85 32.56
N SER A 252 4.17 -2.50 32.10
CA SER A 252 4.58 -1.10 31.93
C SER A 252 3.78 -0.43 30.81
N PRO A 253 3.41 0.86 30.96
CA PRO A 253 2.70 1.60 29.93
C PRO A 253 3.42 1.52 28.59
N LEU A 254 2.66 1.31 27.53
CA LEU A 254 3.17 1.40 26.16
C LEU A 254 3.70 2.81 25.92
N LYS A 255 4.77 2.91 25.14
CA LYS A 255 5.39 4.17 24.75
C LYS A 255 5.36 4.30 23.24
N LEU A 256 5.21 5.51 22.73
CA LEU A 256 5.38 5.79 21.31
C LEU A 256 6.80 5.41 20.86
N THR A 257 6.93 4.90 19.63
CA THR A 257 8.23 4.59 19.04
C THR A 257 9.16 5.81 18.97
N ALA A 258 10.45 5.60 19.23
CA ALA A 258 11.48 6.61 19.02
C ALA A 258 11.70 6.92 17.52
N CYS A 259 11.23 6.06 16.61
CA CYS A 259 11.18 6.33 15.17
C CYS A 259 10.24 7.49 14.79
N ALA A 260 9.37 7.98 15.70
CA ALA A 260 8.29 8.89 15.33
C ALA A 260 8.78 10.18 14.64
N PRO A 261 9.80 10.91 15.14
CA PRO A 261 10.34 12.08 14.45
C PRO A 261 10.89 11.74 13.05
N LEU A 262 11.55 10.58 12.92
CA LEU A 262 12.11 10.09 11.67
C LEU A 262 11.02 9.82 10.63
N PHE A 263 9.94 9.16 11.02
CA PHE A 263 8.78 8.90 10.15
C PHE A 263 8.12 10.21 9.72
N PHE A 264 7.96 11.19 10.61
CA PHE A 264 7.38 12.49 10.26
C PHE A 264 8.20 13.25 9.22
N HIS A 265 9.53 13.11 9.19
CA HIS A 265 10.33 13.69 8.10
C HIS A 265 9.94 13.12 6.75
N THR A 266 9.75 11.81 6.62
CA THR A 266 9.32 11.20 5.34
C THR A 266 7.90 11.65 4.95
N TYR A 267 6.97 11.76 5.90
CA TYR A 267 5.61 12.26 5.63
C TYR A 267 5.59 13.72 5.17
N ARG A 268 6.43 14.57 5.75
CA ARG A 268 6.45 16.01 5.46
C ARG A 268 7.29 16.36 4.24
N ILE A 269 8.43 15.70 4.05
CA ILE A 269 9.39 16.02 2.97
C ILE A 269 9.07 15.24 1.69
N ARG A 270 8.55 14.01 1.80
CA ARG A 270 8.28 13.12 0.65
C ARG A 270 6.82 12.83 0.41
N ASP A 271 5.93 13.32 1.27
CA ASP A 271 4.50 13.02 1.20
C ASP A 271 4.29 11.49 1.09
N ALA A 272 4.96 10.76 1.98
CA ALA A 272 4.82 9.31 2.07
C ALA A 272 3.41 8.93 2.56
N GLY A 273 2.94 7.76 2.17
CA GLY A 273 1.75 7.11 2.75
C GLY A 273 2.10 6.00 3.74
N ALA A 274 3.33 5.46 3.70
CA ALA A 274 3.80 4.50 4.67
C ALA A 274 5.34 4.51 4.78
N VAL A 275 5.82 4.09 5.95
CA VAL A 275 7.25 4.04 6.28
C VAL A 275 7.54 2.75 7.04
N ILE A 276 8.59 2.05 6.64
CA ILE A 276 9.08 0.82 7.27
C ILE A 276 10.49 1.09 7.76
N HIS A 277 10.73 0.75 9.02
CA HIS A 277 12.06 0.68 9.61
C HIS A 277 12.41 -0.77 9.85
N SER A 278 13.48 -1.22 9.23
CA SER A 278 13.97 -2.60 9.32
C SER A 278 15.35 -2.65 9.94
N HIS A 279 15.57 -3.64 10.80
CA HIS A 279 16.86 -4.02 11.39
C HIS A 279 17.43 -5.28 10.72
N GLY A 280 17.03 -5.56 9.47
CA GLY A 280 17.48 -6.75 8.76
C GLY A 280 19.01 -6.82 8.65
N MET A 281 19.55 -8.02 8.87
CA MET A 281 21.00 -8.27 8.92
C MET A 281 21.71 -7.88 7.62
N ASP A 282 21.07 -8.10 6.48
CA ASP A 282 21.56 -7.72 5.16
C ASP A 282 21.76 -6.21 5.02
N CYS A 283 20.89 -5.37 5.61
CA CYS A 283 21.08 -3.92 5.66
C CYS A 283 22.34 -3.55 6.45
N VAL A 284 22.51 -4.17 7.63
CA VAL A 284 23.70 -3.95 8.47
C VAL A 284 24.97 -4.34 7.72
N LEU A 285 25.00 -5.52 7.11
CA LEU A 285 26.14 -5.99 6.34
C LEU A 285 26.42 -5.09 5.12
N ALA A 286 25.39 -4.66 4.39
CA ALA A 286 25.55 -3.75 3.26
C ALA A 286 26.27 -2.44 3.65
N THR A 287 25.97 -1.90 4.83
CA THR A 287 26.68 -0.71 5.36
C THR A 287 28.12 -1.00 5.75
N LEU A 288 28.42 -2.21 6.25
CA LEU A 288 29.76 -2.61 6.67
C LEU A 288 30.67 -3.06 5.53
N LEU A 289 30.08 -3.47 4.40
CA LEU A 289 30.81 -3.74 3.17
C LEU A 289 31.35 -2.46 2.51
N GLN A 290 30.75 -1.32 2.83
CA GLN A 290 31.31 -0.04 2.45
C GLN A 290 32.44 0.34 3.40
N GLY A 291 33.40 1.13 2.92
CA GLY A 291 34.41 1.73 3.78
C GLY A 291 33.79 2.54 4.93
N GLU A 292 34.55 2.73 6.01
CA GLU A 292 34.07 3.41 7.23
C GLU A 292 33.57 4.84 6.93
N ASP A 293 34.19 5.53 5.97
CA ASP A 293 33.83 6.89 5.54
C ASP A 293 32.81 6.95 4.39
N ALA A 294 32.31 5.81 3.91
CA ALA A 294 31.45 5.77 2.72
C ALA A 294 30.04 6.29 3.02
N THR A 295 29.59 7.34 2.35
CA THR A 295 28.26 7.95 2.56
C THR A 295 27.14 7.32 1.73
N GLU A 296 27.44 6.32 0.90
CA GLU A 296 26.52 5.74 -0.07
C GLU A 296 26.74 4.24 -0.21
N PHE A 297 25.66 3.50 -0.41
CA PHE A 297 25.67 2.16 -1.00
C PHE A 297 25.25 2.27 -2.47
N GLN A 298 25.90 1.54 -3.36
CA GLN A 298 25.57 1.51 -4.79
C GLN A 298 25.42 0.08 -5.31
N ILE A 299 24.48 -0.15 -6.21
CA ILE A 299 24.34 -1.41 -6.96
C ILE A 299 23.73 -1.13 -8.33
N THR A 300 24.11 -1.90 -9.35
CA THR A 300 23.61 -1.68 -10.72
C THR A 300 23.27 -3.00 -11.42
N HIS A 301 22.50 -2.92 -12.51
CA HIS A 301 22.23 -4.04 -13.41
C HIS A 301 21.58 -5.25 -12.72
N GLN A 302 20.63 -4.99 -11.82
CA GLN A 302 19.84 -6.01 -11.13
C GLN A 302 18.35 -5.82 -11.42
N GLU A 303 17.64 -6.91 -11.67
CA GLU A 303 16.21 -6.86 -12.00
C GLU A 303 15.37 -6.24 -10.89
N MET A 304 15.72 -6.53 -9.63
CA MET A 304 15.04 -6.01 -8.45
C MET A 304 15.17 -4.49 -8.27
N ILE A 305 16.05 -3.81 -9.02
CA ILE A 305 16.12 -2.33 -9.04
C ILE A 305 14.83 -1.74 -9.64
N LYS A 306 14.17 -2.44 -10.58
CA LYS A 306 12.87 -2.00 -11.16
C LYS A 306 11.76 -1.87 -10.12
N GLY A 307 11.87 -2.57 -8.99
CA GLY A 307 10.93 -2.46 -7.88
C GLY A 307 11.12 -1.20 -7.03
N ILE A 308 12.18 -0.42 -7.27
CA ILE A 308 12.44 0.86 -6.63
C ILE A 308 11.90 1.99 -7.50
N ALA A 309 11.08 2.87 -6.91
CA ALA A 309 10.45 3.97 -7.65
C ALA A 309 11.49 4.80 -8.42
N GLY A 310 11.22 5.08 -9.70
CA GLY A 310 12.08 5.89 -10.57
C GLY A 310 13.30 5.17 -11.16
N HIS A 311 13.46 3.87 -10.92
CA HIS A 311 14.63 3.12 -11.37
C HIS A 311 14.27 1.98 -12.33
N GLY A 312 15.22 1.60 -13.19
CA GLY A 312 15.13 0.46 -14.09
C GLY A 312 16.33 -0.47 -13.94
N TYR A 313 16.33 -1.59 -14.66
CA TYR A 313 17.40 -2.60 -14.57
C TYR A 313 18.81 -2.01 -14.68
N ARG A 314 19.04 -1.11 -15.66
CA ARG A 314 20.35 -0.49 -15.92
C ARG A 314 20.68 0.69 -15.01
N SER A 315 19.76 1.10 -14.13
CA SER A 315 20.03 2.20 -13.20
C SER A 315 21.12 1.80 -12.21
N THR A 316 22.00 2.73 -11.88
CA THR A 316 22.80 2.64 -10.66
C THR A 316 21.93 3.14 -9.51
N LEU A 317 21.49 2.22 -8.67
CA LEU A 317 20.73 2.53 -7.47
C LEU A 317 21.71 3.03 -6.41
N VAL A 318 21.49 4.25 -5.92
CA VAL A 318 22.27 4.88 -4.86
C VAL A 318 21.40 5.03 -3.62
N ILE A 319 21.84 4.47 -2.49
CA ILE A 319 21.18 4.64 -1.19
C ILE A 319 22.12 5.38 -0.24
N PRO A 320 21.73 6.54 0.31
CA PRO A 320 22.56 7.24 1.30
C PRO A 320 22.70 6.42 2.58
N ILE A 321 23.91 6.48 3.16
CA ILE A 321 24.26 5.90 4.46
C ILE A 321 24.50 7.06 5.44
N ILE A 322 23.80 7.03 6.57
CA ILE A 322 24.06 7.92 7.71
C ILE A 322 24.70 7.13 8.86
N GLU A 323 25.47 7.84 9.69
CA GLU A 323 26.06 7.25 10.88
C GLU A 323 25.04 7.06 11.99
N ASN A 324 25.19 5.98 12.75
CA ASN A 324 24.31 5.68 13.86
C ASN A 324 24.62 6.57 15.08
N THR A 325 23.62 6.80 15.91
CA THR A 325 23.73 7.51 17.18
C THR A 325 23.24 6.61 18.33
N PRO A 326 23.69 6.84 19.58
CA PRO A 326 23.23 6.06 20.74
C PRO A 326 21.72 6.19 21.01
N HIS A 327 21.12 7.31 20.63
CA HIS A 327 19.69 7.54 20.76
C HIS A 327 19.06 7.76 19.38
N GLU A 328 18.06 6.95 19.06
CA GLU A 328 17.41 6.95 17.75
C GLU A 328 16.81 8.31 17.39
N ALA A 329 16.31 9.08 18.36
CA ALA A 329 15.78 10.42 18.12
C ALA A 329 16.82 11.39 17.55
N ASP A 330 18.11 11.19 17.87
CA ASP A 330 19.21 12.05 17.39
C ASP A 330 19.52 11.79 15.89
N LEU A 331 18.99 10.72 15.30
CA LEU A 331 19.09 10.45 13.86
C LEU A 331 18.16 11.32 13.01
N ALA A 332 17.19 12.01 13.62
CA ALA A 332 16.13 12.71 12.89
C ALA A 332 16.69 13.75 11.91
N ASP A 333 17.65 14.57 12.34
CA ASP A 333 18.24 15.63 11.52
C ASP A 333 19.10 15.06 10.38
N SER A 334 19.96 14.08 10.66
CA SER A 334 20.81 13.45 9.65
C SER A 334 20.00 12.68 8.61
N LEU A 335 18.92 12.01 9.03
CA LEU A 335 17.94 11.39 8.13
C LEU A 335 17.27 12.46 7.26
N ALA A 336 16.76 13.55 7.84
CA ALA A 336 16.11 14.61 7.10
C ALA A 336 17.04 15.24 6.06
N ASP A 337 18.31 15.44 6.41
CA ASP A 337 19.33 15.97 5.50
C ASP A 337 19.69 14.98 4.38
N ALA A 338 19.79 13.68 4.69
CA ALA A 338 19.98 12.64 3.67
C ALA A 338 18.78 12.61 2.71
N ILE A 339 17.55 12.69 3.22
CA ILE A 339 16.36 12.82 2.38
C ILE A 339 16.50 14.06 1.49
N ARG A 340 16.77 15.25 2.03
CA ARG A 340 16.88 16.47 1.18
C ARG A 340 17.97 16.36 0.11
N ARG A 341 19.12 15.76 0.44
CA ARG A 341 20.26 15.61 -0.47
C ARG A 341 20.01 14.62 -1.61
N TYR A 342 19.20 13.58 -1.36
CA TYR A 342 18.88 12.54 -2.34
C TYR A 342 17.39 12.59 -2.70
N PRO A 343 16.93 13.53 -3.55
CA PRO A 343 15.51 13.75 -3.86
C PRO A 343 14.78 12.49 -4.34
N GLU A 344 15.47 11.67 -5.15
CA GLU A 344 14.93 10.45 -5.75
C GLU A 344 15.02 9.21 -4.84
N THR A 345 15.67 9.30 -3.67
CA THR A 345 15.76 8.14 -2.79
C THR A 345 14.41 7.84 -2.13
N THR A 346 14.14 6.54 -1.99
CA THR A 346 13.03 6.02 -1.18
C THR A 346 13.49 5.33 0.09
N ALA A 347 14.80 5.37 0.38
CA ALA A 347 15.36 4.81 1.60
C ALA A 347 16.63 5.53 2.08
N VAL A 348 16.94 5.36 3.36
CA VAL A 348 18.22 5.74 3.98
C VAL A 348 18.70 4.60 4.86
N LEU A 349 19.94 4.16 4.64
CA LEU A 349 20.63 3.20 5.48
C LEU A 349 21.22 3.91 6.71
N VAL A 350 21.20 3.24 7.86
CA VAL A 350 21.86 3.68 9.08
C VAL A 350 22.93 2.64 9.43
N ARG A 351 24.20 3.06 9.42
CA ARG A 351 25.34 2.15 9.58
C ARG A 351 25.24 1.36 10.88
N ARG A 352 25.49 0.04 10.85
CA ARG A 352 25.41 -0.83 12.04
C ARG A 352 24.05 -0.82 12.75
N HIS A 353 22.97 -0.44 12.06
CA HIS A 353 21.63 -0.34 12.65
C HIS A 353 20.58 -0.96 11.71
N GLY A 354 20.39 -0.43 10.51
CA GLY A 354 19.29 -0.87 9.65
C GLY A 354 18.97 0.11 8.54
N ILE A 355 17.69 0.23 8.19
CA ILE A 355 17.22 1.07 7.08
C ILE A 355 15.84 1.68 7.38
N TYR A 356 15.58 2.87 6.85
CA TYR A 356 14.25 3.48 6.74
C TYR A 356 13.83 3.52 5.28
N ILE A 357 12.64 3.00 4.95
CA ILE A 357 12.11 2.89 3.59
C ILE A 357 10.69 3.47 3.57
N TRP A 358 10.34 4.25 2.56
CA TRP A 358 9.00 4.84 2.44
C TRP A 358 8.43 4.75 1.03
N GLY A 359 7.10 4.82 0.93
CA GLY A 359 6.36 4.83 -0.33
C GLY A 359 5.08 5.65 -0.21
N LYS A 360 4.46 5.99 -1.35
CA LYS A 360 3.16 6.67 -1.44
C LYS A 360 2.03 5.81 -0.88
N THR A 361 2.19 4.50 -0.88
CA THR A 361 1.27 3.52 -0.27
C THR A 361 2.04 2.49 0.54
N TRP A 362 1.37 1.78 1.44
CA TRP A 362 1.97 0.67 2.18
C TRP A 362 2.47 -0.45 1.27
N MET A 363 1.75 -0.74 0.17
CA MET A 363 2.15 -1.71 -0.83
C MET A 363 3.48 -1.32 -1.46
N GLN A 364 3.62 -0.05 -1.90
CA GLN A 364 4.86 0.43 -2.48
C GLN A 364 6.01 0.39 -1.46
N ALA A 365 5.79 0.86 -0.24
CA ALA A 365 6.82 0.83 0.81
C ALA A 365 7.30 -0.60 1.08
N LYS A 366 6.37 -1.55 1.17
CA LYS A 366 6.66 -2.98 1.37
C LYS A 366 7.41 -3.58 0.19
N THR A 367 6.93 -3.40 -1.04
CA THR A 367 7.58 -3.95 -2.24
C THR A 367 9.01 -3.41 -2.38
N GLN A 368 9.21 -2.12 -2.15
CA GLN A 368 10.54 -1.53 -2.14
C GLN A 368 11.41 -2.10 -1.02
N ALA A 369 10.86 -2.35 0.17
CA ALA A 369 11.59 -3.00 1.25
C ALA A 369 12.09 -4.40 0.87
N GLU A 370 11.23 -5.20 0.24
CA GLU A 370 11.62 -6.53 -0.27
C GLU A 370 12.75 -6.42 -1.30
N CYS A 371 12.66 -5.45 -2.21
CA CYS A 371 13.69 -5.20 -3.22
C CYS A 371 15.01 -4.74 -2.60
N TYR A 372 14.99 -3.80 -1.66
CA TYR A 372 16.18 -3.34 -0.95
C TYR A 372 16.85 -4.49 -0.19
N HIS A 373 16.09 -5.25 0.60
CA HIS A 373 16.62 -6.40 1.34
C HIS A 373 17.24 -7.46 0.42
N TYR A 374 16.58 -7.74 -0.71
CA TYR A 374 17.14 -8.63 -1.73
C TYR A 374 18.47 -8.09 -2.29
N LEU A 375 18.50 -6.82 -2.68
CA LEU A 375 19.68 -6.20 -3.31
C LEU A 375 20.87 -6.12 -2.33
N PHE A 376 20.63 -5.85 -1.06
CA PHE A 376 21.67 -5.89 -0.03
C PHE A 376 22.24 -7.29 0.17
N ARG A 377 21.36 -8.29 0.29
CA ARG A 377 21.80 -9.69 0.39
C ARG A 377 22.59 -10.11 -0.85
N LEU A 378 22.13 -9.72 -2.04
CA LEU A 378 22.84 -10.01 -3.29
C LEU A 378 24.22 -9.34 -3.32
N ALA A 379 24.33 -8.07 -2.93
CA ALA A 379 25.62 -7.38 -2.86
C ALA A 379 26.59 -8.05 -1.90
N VAL A 380 26.10 -8.55 -0.75
CA VAL A 380 26.91 -9.30 0.21
C VAL A 380 27.44 -10.59 -0.41
N GLU A 381 26.59 -11.37 -1.08
CA GLU A 381 27.01 -12.61 -1.73
C GLU A 381 27.94 -12.35 -2.92
N MET A 382 27.65 -11.34 -3.75
CA MET A 382 28.53 -10.92 -4.84
C MET A 382 29.91 -10.53 -4.32
N HIS A 383 29.97 -9.71 -3.26
CA HIS A 383 31.23 -9.32 -2.63
C HIS A 383 32.00 -10.54 -2.10
N ARG A 384 31.32 -11.46 -1.40
CA ARG A 384 31.92 -12.69 -0.89
C ARG A 384 32.54 -13.54 -2.01
N LEU A 385 31.89 -13.57 -3.18
CA LEU A 385 32.37 -14.26 -4.36
C LEU A 385 33.42 -13.47 -5.15
N GLY A 386 33.73 -12.23 -4.77
CA GLY A 386 34.66 -11.37 -5.51
C GLY A 386 34.07 -10.75 -6.79
N ILE A 387 32.74 -10.67 -6.89
CA ILE A 387 32.01 -10.00 -7.96
C ILE A 387 31.72 -8.56 -7.54
N ASP A 388 32.14 -7.60 -8.37
CA ASP A 388 31.83 -6.18 -8.16
C ASP A 388 30.37 -5.88 -8.55
N TYR A 389 29.53 -5.66 -7.55
CA TYR A 389 28.10 -5.34 -7.70
C TYR A 389 27.83 -3.88 -8.12
N THR A 390 28.87 -3.04 -8.16
CA THR A 390 28.78 -1.64 -8.60
C THR A 390 29.19 -1.46 -10.06
N ALA A 391 29.91 -2.43 -10.62
CA ALA A 391 30.39 -2.38 -12.00
C ALA A 391 29.26 -2.68 -13.00
N THR A 392 29.28 -1.96 -14.13
CA THR A 392 28.50 -2.37 -15.31
C THR A 392 29.00 -3.74 -15.78
N PRO A 393 28.12 -4.74 -15.97
CA PRO A 393 28.51 -6.05 -16.48
C PRO A 393 29.24 -5.89 -17.82
N ARG A 394 30.47 -6.39 -17.90
CA ARG A 394 31.22 -6.42 -19.16
C ARG A 394 30.59 -7.49 -20.07
N GLY A 395 30.37 -7.18 -21.35
CA GLY A 395 29.67 -8.05 -22.32
C GLY A 395 30.37 -9.39 -22.62
N ASP A 396 31.57 -9.56 -22.10
CA ASP A 396 32.42 -10.72 -22.07
C ASP A 396 32.32 -11.34 -20.68
N GLY A 397 31.38 -12.28 -20.50
CA GLY A 397 31.03 -12.90 -19.23
C GLY A 397 32.24 -13.29 -18.37
N ALA A 398 32.62 -12.40 -17.46
CA ALA A 398 33.73 -12.60 -16.55
C ALA A 398 33.32 -13.66 -15.52
N THR A 399 33.55 -14.91 -15.89
CA THR A 399 33.62 -16.05 -14.99
C THR A 399 34.59 -15.71 -13.88
N LEU A 400 34.16 -15.93 -12.63
CA LEU A 400 35.01 -15.86 -11.44
C LEU A 400 36.39 -16.45 -11.73
N SER A 401 37.46 -15.70 -11.44
CA SER A 401 38.81 -16.19 -11.71
C SER A 401 39.08 -17.49 -10.92
N PRO A 402 39.70 -18.52 -11.53
CA PRO A 402 39.99 -19.81 -10.85
C PRO A 402 40.79 -19.67 -9.54
N ALA A 403 41.55 -18.58 -9.39
CA ALA A 403 42.32 -18.29 -8.19
C ALA A 403 41.45 -18.01 -6.95
N MET A 404 40.23 -17.49 -7.12
CA MET A 404 39.32 -17.19 -6.00
C MET A 404 38.67 -18.45 -5.41
N LEU A 405 38.35 -19.44 -6.26
CA LEU A 405 37.84 -20.76 -5.83
C LEU A 405 38.86 -21.56 -4.99
N THR A 406 40.14 -21.25 -5.12
CA THR A 406 41.22 -22.02 -4.49
C THR A 406 41.43 -21.61 -3.02
N LYS A 407 41.29 -20.32 -2.69
CA LYS A 407 41.45 -19.80 -1.32
C LYS A 407 40.36 -20.29 -0.35
N GLU A 408 39.13 -20.45 -0.80
CA GLU A 408 38.02 -20.92 0.05
C GLU A 408 38.16 -22.42 0.36
N LYS A 409 38.70 -23.20 -0.60
CA LYS A 409 39.03 -24.62 -0.43
C LYS A 409 40.14 -24.84 0.60
N GLU A 410 41.17 -23.98 0.61
CA GLU A 410 42.27 -24.03 1.57
C GLU A 410 41.84 -23.60 2.99
N ALA A 411 40.95 -22.61 3.11
CA ALA A 411 40.41 -22.17 4.40
C ALA A 411 39.52 -23.23 5.09
N LEU A 412 38.85 -24.08 4.31
CA LEU A 412 38.07 -25.23 4.80
C LEU A 412 38.97 -26.38 5.30
N LEU A 413 40.10 -26.61 4.63
CA LEU A 413 41.07 -27.65 5.01
C LEU A 413 41.87 -27.32 6.28
N ALA A 414 42.08 -26.03 6.57
CA ALA A 414 42.80 -25.58 7.77
C ALA A 414 42.03 -25.77 9.10
N ARG A 415 40.72 -26.06 9.06
CA ARG A 415 39.87 -26.18 10.25
C ARG A 415 39.92 -27.55 10.94
N GLY A 416 40.73 -28.48 10.46
CA GLY A 416 41.18 -29.64 11.26
C GLY A 416 40.10 -30.65 11.67
N GLU A 417 38.98 -30.75 10.95
CA GLU A 417 37.99 -31.80 11.18
C GLU A 417 38.37 -33.07 10.38
N GLY A 418 39.31 -33.83 10.93
CA GLY A 418 39.81 -35.08 10.37
C GLY A 418 39.52 -36.30 11.25
N MET A 419 38.58 -37.13 10.78
CA MET A 419 38.52 -38.60 10.79
C MET A 419 39.13 -39.39 11.99
N GLY A 420 38.26 -40.01 12.80
CA GLY A 420 38.62 -41.07 13.75
C GLY A 420 38.12 -42.44 13.28
N CYS A 421 39.07 -43.36 13.05
CA CYS A 421 38.90 -44.72 12.56
C CYS A 421 38.24 -45.67 13.60
N CYS A 422 37.31 -46.52 13.17
CA CYS A 422 37.07 -47.85 13.74
C CYS A 422 36.68 -48.81 12.61
N SER A 423 37.59 -49.72 12.28
CA SER A 423 37.42 -50.81 11.32
C SER A 423 36.79 -52.04 11.99
N GLY A 424 35.86 -52.70 11.29
CA GLY A 424 35.23 -53.92 11.78
C GLY A 424 34.16 -54.51 10.86
N ALA A 425 34.60 -55.04 9.71
CA ALA A 425 34.02 -56.14 8.92
C ALA A 425 32.51 -56.13 8.53
N GLY A 426 32.27 -56.01 7.21
CA GLY A 426 31.00 -56.38 6.56
C GLY A 426 30.91 -55.74 5.17
N GLY A 427 31.34 -56.46 4.14
CA GLY A 427 31.68 -55.96 2.81
C GLY A 427 30.56 -55.22 2.06
N GLY A 428 30.87 -53.98 1.64
CA GLY A 428 30.20 -53.25 0.59
C GLY A 428 31.22 -52.87 -0.49
N GLU A 429 30.96 -53.31 -1.72
CA GLU A 429 31.72 -52.93 -2.90
C GLU A 429 31.41 -51.48 -3.31
N LEU A 430 32.46 -50.65 -3.38
CA LEU A 430 32.45 -49.31 -3.95
C LEU A 430 33.49 -49.28 -5.08
N GLN A 431 33.00 -49.15 -6.31
CA GLN A 431 33.72 -48.60 -7.46
C GLN A 431 32.82 -47.56 -8.12
N GLY A 432 33.38 -46.41 -8.49
CA GLY A 432 32.78 -45.53 -9.50
C GLY A 432 32.73 -44.05 -9.14
N SER A 433 33.73 -43.32 -9.62
CA SER A 433 33.79 -41.87 -9.92
C SER A 433 32.43 -41.15 -10.06
N HIS A 434 32.25 -40.00 -9.38
CA HIS A 434 31.18 -39.06 -9.71
C HIS A 434 31.64 -37.61 -9.82
N ALA A 435 31.27 -37.05 -10.98
CA ALA A 435 31.36 -35.66 -11.40
C ALA A 435 30.54 -34.72 -10.52
N LEU A 436 30.92 -33.44 -10.55
CA LEU A 436 30.30 -32.33 -9.82
C LEU A 436 28.81 -32.20 -10.17
N ASN A 437 27.95 -32.64 -9.26
CA ASN A 437 26.50 -32.55 -9.33
C ASN A 437 26.01 -31.64 -8.18
N GLY A 438 26.04 -30.33 -8.40
CA GLY A 438 25.63 -29.30 -7.43
C GLY A 438 24.12 -29.02 -7.39
N SER A 439 23.27 -30.00 -7.70
CA SER A 439 21.81 -29.84 -7.82
C SER A 439 20.99 -30.77 -6.91
N HIS A 440 21.61 -31.45 -5.92
CA HIS A 440 20.93 -32.49 -5.13
C HIS A 440 20.59 -32.16 -3.67
N GLU A 441 21.15 -31.13 -3.03
CA GLU A 441 20.94 -30.94 -1.58
C GLU A 441 19.62 -30.24 -1.19
N ASN A 442 18.96 -29.50 -2.10
CA ASN A 442 17.59 -29.04 -1.87
C ASN A 442 16.51 -30.04 -2.33
N ALA A 443 16.89 -31.11 -3.05
CA ALA A 443 15.94 -32.06 -3.62
C ALA A 443 15.28 -32.96 -2.55
N GLY A 444 16.03 -33.34 -1.50
CA GLY A 444 15.54 -34.21 -0.42
C GLY A 444 14.59 -33.55 0.58
N ARG A 445 14.52 -32.21 0.64
CA ARG A 445 13.59 -31.50 1.56
C ARG A 445 12.14 -31.55 1.11
N TYR A 446 11.89 -31.66 -0.20
CA TYR A 446 10.53 -31.67 -0.73
C TYR A 446 9.88 -33.05 -0.77
N GLU A 447 10.64 -34.15 -0.70
CA GLU A 447 10.10 -35.52 -0.68
C GLU A 447 9.47 -35.90 0.68
N LYS A 448 9.93 -35.30 1.79
CA LYS A 448 9.39 -35.55 3.14
C LYS A 448 8.21 -34.64 3.54
N SER A 449 7.77 -33.74 2.66
CA SER A 449 6.89 -32.61 3.01
C SER A 449 5.39 -32.84 2.80
N GLY A 450 4.97 -33.96 2.20
CA GLY A 450 3.55 -34.21 1.89
C GLY A 450 2.94 -33.25 0.85
N ILE A 451 3.75 -32.41 0.19
CA ILE A 451 3.32 -31.45 -0.82
C ILE A 451 2.84 -32.18 -2.08
N LYS A 452 1.57 -32.00 -2.42
CA LYS A 452 0.92 -32.62 -3.60
C LYS A 452 0.97 -31.75 -4.86
N HIS A 453 1.12 -30.44 -4.70
CA HIS A 453 1.07 -29.47 -5.78
C HIS A 453 2.21 -28.46 -5.66
N VAL A 454 2.81 -28.10 -6.80
CA VAL A 454 3.79 -27.03 -6.92
C VAL A 454 3.18 -25.97 -7.81
N LEU A 455 2.88 -24.80 -7.22
CA LEU A 455 2.45 -23.62 -7.96
C LEU A 455 3.69 -22.78 -8.24
N MET A 456 3.92 -22.49 -9.51
CA MET A 456 5.05 -21.70 -9.96
C MET A 456 4.57 -20.54 -10.81
N ASP A 457 5.25 -19.41 -10.67
CA ASP A 457 5.15 -18.34 -11.64
C ASP A 457 5.73 -18.84 -12.99
N ILE A 458 5.28 -18.27 -14.09
CA ILE A 458 5.81 -18.60 -15.41
C ILE A 458 6.98 -17.67 -15.74
N GLU A 459 6.75 -16.37 -15.63
CA GLU A 459 7.70 -15.33 -16.03
C GLU A 459 8.77 -15.15 -14.94
N GLY A 460 10.04 -15.13 -15.33
CA GLY A 460 11.18 -15.03 -14.41
C GLY A 460 11.47 -16.32 -13.61
N THR A 461 10.60 -17.33 -13.66
CA THR A 461 10.77 -18.62 -12.97
C THR A 461 11.01 -19.76 -13.95
N THR A 462 10.20 -19.88 -15.01
CA THR A 462 10.36 -20.93 -16.02
C THR A 462 10.99 -20.42 -17.31
N THR A 463 10.67 -19.17 -17.66
CA THR A 463 11.11 -18.48 -18.89
C THR A 463 11.53 -17.05 -18.54
N SER A 464 12.49 -16.46 -19.25
CA SER A 464 12.92 -15.09 -18.97
C SER A 464 11.79 -14.07 -19.09
N ILE A 465 11.72 -13.15 -18.13
CA ILE A 465 10.84 -11.99 -18.17
C ILE A 465 11.09 -11.12 -19.42
N ASP A 466 12.33 -11.09 -19.92
CA ASP A 466 12.67 -10.39 -21.17
C ASP A 466 11.96 -10.99 -22.37
N PHE A 467 11.73 -12.31 -22.39
CA PHE A 467 11.01 -12.94 -23.49
C PHE A 467 9.56 -12.44 -23.57
N VAL A 468 8.92 -12.19 -22.44
CA VAL A 468 7.56 -11.64 -22.41
C VAL A 468 7.54 -10.22 -22.96
N HIS A 469 8.42 -9.35 -22.43
CA HIS A 469 8.43 -7.94 -22.79
C HIS A 469 9.02 -7.64 -24.17
N GLN A 470 10.01 -8.40 -24.60
CA GLN A 470 10.74 -8.14 -25.85
C GLN A 470 10.23 -9.00 -27.02
N VAL A 471 9.53 -10.11 -26.76
CA VAL A 471 9.01 -11.00 -27.79
C VAL A 471 7.49 -11.08 -27.75
N LEU A 472 6.89 -11.52 -26.64
CA LEU A 472 5.45 -11.80 -26.61
C LEU A 472 4.58 -10.54 -26.78
N PHE A 473 4.84 -9.46 -26.03
CA PHE A 473 4.05 -8.23 -26.18
C PHE A 473 4.24 -7.56 -27.56
N PRO A 474 5.47 -7.37 -28.08
CA PRO A 474 5.65 -6.84 -29.43
C PRO A 474 5.00 -7.71 -30.50
N TYR A 475 5.08 -9.04 -30.36
CA TYR A 475 4.43 -9.98 -31.28
C TYR A 475 2.91 -9.82 -31.26
N ALA A 476 2.28 -9.76 -30.08
CA ALA A 476 0.83 -9.58 -29.98
C ALA A 476 0.36 -8.26 -30.60
N SER A 477 1.08 -7.15 -30.34
CA SER A 477 0.76 -5.83 -30.92
C SER A 477 0.92 -5.79 -32.45
N ALA A 478 1.90 -6.53 -32.98
CA ALA A 478 2.11 -6.65 -34.42
C ALA A 478 1.06 -7.55 -35.10
N GLN A 479 0.64 -8.63 -34.43
CA GLN A 479 -0.21 -9.67 -35.02
C GLN A 479 -1.70 -9.51 -34.77
N VAL A 480 -2.12 -8.64 -33.84
CA VAL A 480 -3.55 -8.45 -33.50
C VAL A 480 -4.43 -8.22 -34.74
N GLY A 481 -4.00 -7.37 -35.68
CA GLY A 481 -4.79 -7.10 -36.90
C GLY A 481 -4.90 -8.31 -37.82
N ALA A 482 -3.81 -9.03 -38.04
CA ALA A 482 -3.80 -10.22 -38.89
C ALA A 482 -4.62 -11.36 -38.26
N HIS A 483 -4.46 -11.57 -36.95
CA HIS A 483 -5.18 -12.59 -36.20
C HIS A 483 -6.68 -12.35 -36.21
N VAL A 484 -7.13 -11.12 -35.90
CA VAL A 484 -8.55 -10.79 -35.91
C VAL A 484 -9.13 -10.91 -37.31
N ARG A 485 -8.42 -10.48 -38.35
CA ARG A 485 -8.88 -10.60 -39.74
C ARG A 485 -9.07 -12.05 -40.17
N GLU A 486 -8.06 -12.89 -39.94
CA GLU A 486 -8.08 -14.32 -40.27
C GLU A 486 -9.24 -15.01 -39.54
N LYS A 487 -9.35 -14.80 -38.22
CA LYS A 487 -10.33 -15.49 -37.38
C LYS A 487 -11.76 -14.99 -37.57
N LEU A 488 -11.95 -13.71 -37.88
CA LEU A 488 -13.27 -13.18 -38.20
C LEU A 488 -13.76 -13.67 -39.58
N ALA A 489 -12.85 -13.89 -40.54
CA ALA A 489 -13.21 -14.50 -41.82
C ALA A 489 -13.67 -15.97 -41.66
N GLU A 490 -13.10 -16.68 -40.68
CA GLU A 490 -13.49 -18.05 -40.31
C GLU A 490 -14.78 -18.11 -39.46
N ASN A 491 -15.32 -16.96 -39.03
CA ASN A 491 -16.37 -16.86 -38.00
C ASN A 491 -16.01 -17.64 -36.71
N ASP A 492 -14.76 -17.54 -36.28
CA ASP A 492 -14.25 -18.23 -35.10
C ASP A 492 -14.94 -17.71 -33.82
N PRO A 493 -15.59 -18.57 -33.01
CA PRO A 493 -16.31 -18.13 -31.82
C PRO A 493 -15.37 -17.57 -30.73
N GLU A 494 -14.09 -17.97 -30.70
CA GLU A 494 -13.13 -17.44 -29.71
C GLU A 494 -12.87 -15.96 -29.95
N VAL A 495 -12.59 -15.56 -31.21
CA VAL A 495 -12.32 -14.16 -31.54
C VAL A 495 -13.55 -13.27 -31.39
N LEU A 496 -14.75 -13.79 -31.72
CA LEU A 496 -16.00 -13.08 -31.48
C LEU A 496 -16.22 -12.82 -29.99
N GLY A 497 -15.95 -13.82 -29.15
CA GLY A 497 -16.01 -13.69 -27.70
C GLY A 497 -14.93 -12.77 -27.12
N ASP A 498 -13.75 -12.66 -27.76
CA ASP A 498 -12.71 -11.70 -27.35
C ASP A 498 -13.11 -10.28 -27.70
N ILE A 499 -13.65 -10.04 -28.89
CA ILE A 499 -14.15 -8.73 -29.33
C ILE A 499 -15.26 -8.24 -28.41
N GLN A 500 -16.21 -9.12 -28.06
CA GLN A 500 -17.27 -8.80 -27.10
C GLN A 500 -16.71 -8.46 -25.73
N ALA A 501 -15.78 -9.26 -25.20
CA ALA A 501 -15.17 -9.02 -23.90
C ALA A 501 -14.36 -7.70 -23.86
N LEU A 502 -13.66 -7.35 -24.95
CA LEU A 502 -12.96 -6.08 -25.08
C LEU A 502 -13.92 -4.89 -25.14
N ARG A 503 -15.09 -5.07 -25.77
CA ARG A 503 -16.15 -4.06 -25.81
C ARG A 503 -16.75 -3.82 -24.42
N ASP A 504 -17.15 -4.88 -23.73
CA ASP A 504 -17.81 -4.80 -22.43
C ASP A 504 -16.87 -4.36 -21.31
N GLY A 505 -15.59 -4.71 -21.43
CA GLY A 505 -14.55 -4.40 -20.45
C GLY A 505 -13.74 -3.14 -20.74
N CYS A 506 -14.16 -2.27 -21.67
CA CYS A 506 -13.40 -1.09 -22.09
C CYS A 506 -13.31 -0.06 -20.94
N PRO A 507 -12.10 0.25 -20.43
CA PRO A 507 -11.92 1.22 -19.33
C PRO A 507 -12.31 2.66 -19.71
N GLU A 508 -12.36 3.57 -18.74
CA GLU A 508 -12.63 4.98 -19.04
C GLU A 508 -11.57 5.57 -20.00
N GLY A 509 -12.03 6.19 -21.10
CA GLY A 509 -11.17 6.78 -22.15
C GLY A 509 -10.63 5.81 -23.20
N CYS A 510 -10.98 4.52 -23.12
CA CYS A 510 -10.61 3.49 -24.09
C CYS A 510 -11.36 3.67 -25.43
N PRO A 511 -10.70 3.50 -26.60
CA PRO A 511 -11.34 3.60 -27.91
C PRO A 511 -12.50 2.59 -28.05
N PRO A 512 -13.72 3.02 -28.41
CA PRO A 512 -14.88 2.14 -28.46
C PRO A 512 -14.78 1.14 -29.63
N ILE A 513 -15.34 -0.06 -29.44
CA ILE A 513 -15.44 -1.11 -30.46
C ILE A 513 -16.91 -1.21 -30.93
N PRO A 514 -17.24 -0.93 -32.19
CA PRO A 514 -18.62 -0.95 -32.70
C PRO A 514 -19.20 -2.38 -32.75
N GLU A 515 -20.52 -2.51 -32.87
CA GLU A 515 -21.19 -3.79 -33.12
C GLU A 515 -20.95 -4.29 -34.55
N GLU A 516 -21.06 -5.61 -34.74
CA GLU A 516 -20.93 -6.22 -36.07
C GLU A 516 -22.12 -5.77 -36.95
N GLY A 517 -21.85 -5.02 -38.02
CA GLY A 517 -22.87 -4.45 -38.92
C GLY A 517 -23.01 -2.92 -38.88
N GLY A 518 -22.21 -2.22 -38.07
CA GLY A 518 -22.14 -0.74 -38.05
C GLY A 518 -21.44 -0.10 -39.26
N GLU A 519 -21.35 1.24 -39.27
CA GLU A 519 -20.63 2.01 -40.31
C GLU A 519 -19.17 1.53 -40.44
N GLY A 520 -18.75 1.17 -41.67
CA GLY A 520 -17.42 0.62 -41.96
C GLY A 520 -17.34 -0.91 -42.04
N GLY A 521 -18.42 -1.63 -41.71
CA GLY A 521 -18.50 -3.08 -41.88
C GLY A 521 -17.41 -3.86 -41.12
N ARG A 522 -17.01 -5.03 -41.64
CA ARG A 522 -15.99 -5.88 -41.00
C ARG A 522 -14.62 -5.22 -40.90
N GLU A 523 -14.22 -4.42 -41.89
CA GLU A 523 -12.91 -3.74 -41.85
C GLU A 523 -12.87 -2.64 -40.78
N GLY A 524 -13.94 -1.85 -40.64
CA GLY A 524 -14.06 -0.84 -39.58
C GLY A 524 -14.04 -1.45 -38.17
N LEU A 525 -14.66 -2.63 -37.99
CA LEU A 525 -14.57 -3.37 -36.74
C LEU A 525 -13.13 -3.79 -36.41
N MET A 526 -12.39 -4.30 -37.40
CA MET A 526 -10.98 -4.70 -37.22
C MET A 526 -10.11 -3.51 -36.80
N GLU A 527 -10.25 -2.37 -37.47
CA GLU A 527 -9.49 -1.16 -37.14
C GLU A 527 -9.78 -0.68 -35.71
N ALA A 528 -11.04 -0.71 -35.28
CA ALA A 528 -11.43 -0.34 -33.92
C ALA A 528 -10.83 -1.28 -32.86
N VAL A 529 -10.82 -2.60 -33.10
CA VAL A 529 -10.20 -3.59 -32.22
C VAL A 529 -8.69 -3.35 -32.10
N VAL A 530 -8.00 -3.15 -33.22
CA VAL A 530 -6.54 -2.88 -33.22
C VAL A 530 -6.22 -1.60 -32.46
N LYS A 531 -7.00 -0.53 -32.69
CA LYS A 531 -6.83 0.75 -32.00
C LYS A 531 -7.05 0.62 -30.50
N ASN A 532 -8.09 -0.10 -30.10
CA ASN A 532 -8.41 -0.38 -28.70
C ASN A 532 -7.28 -1.14 -28.01
N VAL A 533 -6.83 -2.26 -28.60
CA VAL A 533 -5.76 -3.11 -28.04
C VAL A 533 -4.45 -2.33 -27.90
N ARG A 534 -4.03 -1.61 -28.95
CA ARG A 534 -2.80 -0.81 -28.89
C ARG A 534 -2.86 0.28 -27.83
N TRP A 535 -3.99 0.98 -27.72
CA TRP A 535 -4.19 2.00 -26.70
C TRP A 535 -4.08 1.44 -25.28
N GLN A 536 -4.63 0.24 -25.04
CA GLN A 536 -4.51 -0.44 -23.75
C GLN A 536 -3.07 -0.89 -23.47
N MET A 537 -2.38 -1.44 -24.47
CA MET A 537 -0.98 -1.87 -24.35
C MET A 537 0.00 -0.70 -24.10
N GLU A 538 -0.19 0.45 -24.77
CA GLU A 538 0.62 1.66 -24.56
C GLU A 538 0.53 2.22 -23.13
N ARG A 539 -0.55 1.91 -22.41
CA ARG A 539 -0.81 2.35 -21.04
C ARG A 539 -0.54 1.27 -19.99
N ASP A 540 0.06 0.15 -20.40
CA ASP A 540 0.31 -1.02 -19.55
C ASP A 540 -0.94 -1.50 -18.80
N LEU A 541 -2.12 -1.41 -19.44
CA LEU A 541 -3.36 -1.87 -18.83
C LEU A 541 -3.44 -3.39 -18.87
N LYS A 542 -3.74 -4.01 -17.73
CA LYS A 542 -3.74 -5.46 -17.54
C LYS A 542 -5.15 -6.04 -17.48
N THR A 543 -6.05 -5.58 -18.35
CA THR A 543 -7.46 -6.02 -18.37
C THR A 543 -7.57 -7.51 -18.72
N THR A 544 -8.54 -8.19 -18.12
CA THR A 544 -8.78 -9.62 -18.36
C THR A 544 -9.05 -9.91 -19.84
N ALA A 545 -9.81 -9.03 -20.51
CA ALA A 545 -10.14 -9.16 -21.93
C ALA A 545 -8.90 -9.03 -22.83
N LEU A 546 -8.02 -8.07 -22.55
CA LEU A 546 -6.77 -7.91 -23.30
C LEU A 546 -5.86 -9.13 -23.16
N LYS A 547 -5.63 -9.60 -21.93
CA LYS A 547 -4.78 -10.77 -21.67
C LYS A 547 -5.28 -12.03 -22.37
N ARG A 548 -6.60 -12.22 -22.42
CA ARG A 548 -7.22 -13.36 -23.11
C ARG A 548 -6.93 -13.34 -24.61
N LEU A 549 -7.16 -12.21 -25.29
CA LEU A 549 -6.86 -12.07 -26.72
C LEU A 549 -5.35 -12.24 -27.01
N GLN A 550 -4.49 -11.66 -26.17
CA GLN A 550 -3.03 -11.84 -26.28
C GLN A 550 -2.64 -13.32 -26.19
N GLY A 551 -3.25 -14.06 -25.25
CA GLY A 551 -3.08 -15.51 -25.13
C GLY A 551 -3.45 -16.28 -26.40
N HIS A 552 -4.56 -15.94 -27.05
CA HIS A 552 -4.97 -16.57 -28.31
C HIS A 552 -4.02 -16.24 -29.47
N ILE A 553 -3.54 -15.01 -29.55
CA ILE A 553 -2.54 -14.59 -30.54
C ILE A 553 -1.23 -15.37 -30.33
N TRP A 554 -0.75 -15.51 -29.10
CA TRP A 554 0.45 -16.27 -28.80
C TRP A 554 0.28 -17.75 -29.10
N ARG A 555 -0.85 -18.34 -28.71
CA ARG A 555 -1.20 -19.73 -29.04
C ARG A 555 -1.11 -19.98 -30.54
N ALA A 556 -1.67 -19.09 -31.36
CA ALA A 556 -1.57 -19.16 -32.82
C ALA A 556 -0.11 -19.00 -33.29
N GLY A 557 0.66 -18.10 -32.69
CA GLY A 557 2.07 -17.88 -33.01
C GLY A 557 2.95 -19.11 -32.71
N TYR A 558 2.74 -19.78 -31.58
CA TYR A 558 3.43 -21.03 -31.25
C TYR A 558 3.03 -22.17 -32.20
N ALA A 559 1.74 -22.32 -32.49
CA ALA A 559 1.26 -23.36 -33.41
C ALA A 559 1.82 -23.20 -34.84
N LYS A 560 2.02 -21.95 -35.28
CA LYS A 560 2.61 -21.61 -36.59
C LYS A 560 4.16 -21.64 -36.59
N GLY A 561 4.80 -21.89 -35.43
CA GLY A 561 6.26 -21.81 -35.28
C GLY A 561 6.83 -20.39 -35.41
N ALA A 562 6.00 -19.36 -35.34
CA ALA A 562 6.43 -17.96 -35.38
C ALA A 562 6.96 -17.48 -34.01
N LEU A 563 6.54 -18.14 -32.93
CA LEU A 563 7.05 -17.96 -31.58
C LEU A 563 7.78 -19.22 -31.12
N HIS A 564 8.97 -19.04 -30.54
CA HIS A 564 9.73 -20.09 -29.88
C HIS A 564 10.06 -19.63 -28.47
N SER A 565 9.54 -20.34 -27.47
CA SER A 565 9.84 -20.06 -26.07
C SER A 565 11.18 -20.67 -25.70
N HIS A 566 11.80 -20.13 -24.66
CA HIS A 566 12.87 -20.82 -23.96
C HIS A 566 12.43 -21.11 -22.54
N VAL A 567 12.99 -22.15 -21.96
CA VAL A 567 12.93 -22.38 -20.52
C VAL A 567 14.36 -22.41 -19.98
N TYR A 568 14.55 -22.02 -18.72
CA TYR A 568 15.86 -22.16 -18.10
C TYR A 568 16.28 -23.64 -18.07
N GLU A 569 17.58 -23.90 -18.19
CA GLU A 569 18.13 -25.25 -18.42
C GLU A 569 17.75 -26.25 -17.31
N ASP A 570 17.56 -25.75 -16.08
CA ASP A 570 17.20 -26.52 -14.90
C ASP A 570 15.69 -26.85 -14.81
N VAL A 571 14.84 -26.11 -15.52
CA VAL A 571 13.37 -26.20 -15.44
C VAL A 571 12.84 -27.55 -15.95
N PRO A 572 13.21 -28.06 -17.14
CA PRO A 572 12.76 -29.38 -17.60
C PRO A 572 13.12 -30.50 -16.62
N GLY A 573 14.32 -30.45 -16.06
CA GLY A 573 14.78 -31.41 -15.06
C GLY A 573 13.97 -31.34 -13.77
N ALA A 574 13.63 -30.13 -13.30
CA ALA A 574 12.81 -29.93 -12.11
C ALA A 574 11.38 -30.44 -12.29
N LEU A 575 10.74 -30.09 -13.41
CA LEU A 575 9.38 -30.54 -13.73
C LEU A 575 9.30 -32.07 -13.83
N ALA A 576 10.24 -32.70 -14.54
CA ALA A 576 10.29 -34.16 -14.67
C ALA A 576 10.40 -34.86 -13.30
N ARG A 577 11.25 -34.34 -12.40
CA ARG A 577 11.39 -34.87 -11.04
C ARG A 577 10.10 -34.74 -10.24
N TRP A 578 9.41 -33.59 -10.31
CA TRP A 578 8.17 -33.38 -9.57
C TRP A 578 7.02 -34.26 -10.08
N THR A 579 6.90 -34.43 -11.39
CA THR A 579 5.88 -35.30 -12.00
C THR A 579 6.13 -36.77 -11.62
N GLN A 580 7.38 -37.24 -11.65
CA GLN A 580 7.74 -38.60 -11.23
C GLN A 580 7.49 -38.83 -9.73
N GLY A 581 7.62 -37.80 -8.90
CA GLY A 581 7.27 -37.80 -7.48
C GLY A 581 5.77 -37.70 -7.17
N GLY A 582 4.89 -37.80 -8.16
CA GLY A 582 3.43 -37.78 -7.99
C GLY A 582 2.85 -36.39 -7.68
N LYS A 583 3.59 -35.31 -7.96
CA LYS A 583 3.14 -33.93 -7.74
C LYS A 583 2.53 -33.37 -9.03
N GLY A 584 1.32 -32.84 -8.94
CA GLY A 584 0.68 -32.15 -10.06
C GLY A 584 1.23 -30.72 -10.18
N GLY A 585 1.83 -30.39 -11.31
CA GLY A 585 2.24 -29.03 -11.64
C GLY A 585 1.10 -28.26 -12.32
N TRP A 586 0.82 -27.06 -11.85
CA TRP A 586 -0.08 -26.11 -12.50
C TRP A 586 0.68 -24.80 -12.66
N GLY A 587 0.80 -24.30 -13.90
CA GLY A 587 1.26 -22.93 -14.18
C GLY A 587 0.05 -22.00 -14.09
N ALA A 588 0.23 -20.84 -13.47
CA ALA A 588 -0.77 -19.77 -13.41
C ALA A 588 -0.58 -18.77 -14.56
#